data_AF-A0A919N4W9-F1
#
_entry.id   AF-A0A919N4W9-F1
#
_cell.length_a   1.000
_cell.length_b   1.000
_cell.length_c   1.000
_cell.angle_alpha   90.00
_cell.angle_beta   90.00
_cell.angle_gamma   90.00
#
_symmetry.space_group_name_H-M   'P 1'
#
loop_
_entity.id
_entity.type
_entity.pdbx_description
1 polymer ?
#
loop_
_entity_poly.entity_id
_entity_poly.type
_entity_poly.pdbx_seq_one_letter_code
_entity_poly.pdbx_strand_id
1 'polypeptide(L)'
;MRSLSKVLLALIAAAAGALTAAGPAAAASTPHQLGGLDLGAYCRSIGYPDAALTGSTAYDWHCVAGDGSRHDLTLEAACRWTYSTDEAVDRIGSFTDPTSVRCWRVTSATVSPAIDDYCVSTGHSAAALLGGTVYDWRCVNYSRVDPVYFDVSLPEVCRYTAGGAATIDRFRDFYDARSWQCRV
;
A
#
# COMPACT_ATOMS: atom_id res chain seq x y z
N MET A 1 -70.72 7.51 43.89
CA MET A 1 -71.01 6.13 44.35
C MET A 1 -70.13 5.17 43.57
N ARG A 2 -69.36 4.33 44.29
CA ARG A 2 -68.74 3.05 43.90
C ARG A 2 -67.75 3.09 42.72
N SER A 3 -66.44 3.11 42.96
CA SER A 3 -65.59 1.97 43.36
C SER A 3 -65.43 0.94 42.25
N LEU A 4 -64.19 0.78 41.76
CA LEU A 4 -63.51 -0.46 41.31
C LEU A 4 -62.19 0.00 40.67
N SER A 5 -61.08 0.15 41.40
CA SER A 5 -60.28 -0.89 42.06
C SER A 5 -59.57 -1.82 41.07
N LYS A 6 -58.31 -1.44 40.81
CA LYS A 6 -57.12 -2.31 40.67
C LYS A 6 -56.98 -3.12 39.38
N VAL A 7 -55.72 -3.42 39.08
CA VAL A 7 -55.17 -4.16 37.93
C VAL A 7 -54.98 -3.22 36.73
N LEU A 8 -53.77 -2.88 36.26
CA LEU A 8 -52.58 -3.71 36.08
C LEU A 8 -51.29 -2.86 36.06
N LEU A 9 -50.23 -3.49 36.57
CA LEU A 9 -48.82 -3.12 36.58
C LEU A 9 -48.25 -2.52 35.28
N ALA A 10 -47.38 -1.53 35.50
CA ALA A 10 -46.05 -1.36 34.92
C ALA A 10 -45.87 -1.51 33.40
N LEU A 11 -45.71 -0.37 32.71
CA LEU A 11 -44.98 -0.27 31.46
C LEU A 11 -43.77 0.64 31.65
N ILE A 12 -42.62 -0.02 31.80
CA ILE A 12 -41.27 0.54 31.75
C ILE A 12 -40.92 0.72 30.27
N ALA A 13 -40.45 1.89 29.88
CA ALA A 13 -39.40 2.04 28.86
C ALA A 13 -38.84 3.47 28.91
N ALA A 14 -37.83 3.67 29.75
CA ALA A 14 -36.95 4.83 29.65
C ALA A 14 -36.15 4.68 28.36
N ALA A 15 -36.56 5.39 27.30
CA ALA A 15 -35.77 5.53 26.09
C ALA A 15 -34.62 6.51 26.35
N ALA A 16 -33.56 6.04 27.00
CA ALA A 16 -32.28 6.73 27.00
C ALA A 16 -31.67 6.54 25.61
N GLY A 17 -31.97 7.47 24.70
CA GLY A 17 -31.32 7.56 23.40
C GLY A 17 -29.82 7.80 23.62
N ALA A 18 -29.01 6.76 23.45
CA ALA A 18 -27.58 6.91 23.32
C ALA A 18 -27.33 7.69 22.02
N LEU A 19 -27.08 9.00 22.13
CA LEU A 19 -26.40 9.74 21.07
C LEU A 19 -24.99 9.14 20.98
N THR A 20 -24.79 8.21 20.05
CA THR A 20 -23.45 7.86 19.60
C THR A 20 -22.87 9.11 18.96
N ALA A 21 -22.01 9.82 19.70
CA ALA A 21 -21.17 10.84 19.13
C ALA A 21 -20.33 10.17 18.04
N ALA A 22 -20.70 10.37 16.78
CA ALA A 22 -19.81 10.09 15.67
C ALA A 22 -18.61 11.01 15.89
N GLY A 23 -17.51 10.45 16.38
CA GLY A 23 -16.24 11.15 16.40
C GLY A 23 -15.94 11.67 14.99
N PRO A 24 -15.22 12.80 14.85
CA PRO A 24 -14.82 13.27 13.53
C PRO A 24 -14.12 12.11 12.82
N ALA A 25 -14.64 11.72 11.66
CA ALA A 25 -13.92 10.82 10.76
C ALA A 25 -12.56 11.49 10.54
N ALA A 26 -11.50 10.86 11.04
CA ALA A 26 -10.14 11.29 10.76
C ALA A 26 -10.07 11.44 9.23
N ALA A 27 -9.87 12.68 8.76
CA ALA A 27 -9.73 12.92 7.34
C ALA A 27 -8.56 12.04 6.89
N ALA A 28 -8.85 10.99 6.11
CA ALA A 28 -7.83 10.11 5.59
C ALA A 28 -6.86 11.00 4.81
N SER A 29 -5.63 11.14 5.30
CA SER A 29 -4.60 11.92 4.63
C SER A 29 -4.30 11.22 3.31
N THR A 30 -4.63 11.86 2.20
CA THR A 30 -4.35 11.30 0.87
C THR A 30 -2.84 11.07 0.70
N PRO A 31 -2.42 10.00 0.03
CA PRO A 31 -1.02 9.77 -0.24
C PRO A 31 -0.42 10.95 -0.99
N HIS A 32 0.77 11.38 -0.56
CA HIS A 32 1.51 12.40 -1.30
C HIS A 32 3.01 12.11 -1.26
N GLN A 33 3.68 12.48 -2.34
CA GLN A 33 5.11 12.28 -2.48
C GLN A 33 5.86 13.27 -1.59
N LEU A 34 6.74 12.74 -0.74
CA LEU A 34 7.61 13.52 0.13
C LEU A 34 8.89 13.95 -0.60
N GLY A 35 9.38 13.13 -1.54
CA GLY A 35 10.59 13.39 -2.32
C GLY A 35 11.51 12.17 -2.44
N GLY A 36 12.78 12.43 -2.70
CA GLY A 36 13.84 11.40 -2.69
C GLY A 36 14.35 11.12 -1.28
N LEU A 37 15.35 10.25 -1.18
CA LEU A 37 16.01 9.89 0.07
C LEU A 37 17.52 9.99 -0.08
N ASP A 38 18.21 10.41 0.98
CA ASP A 38 19.67 10.41 1.05
C ASP A 38 20.12 9.12 1.74
N LEU A 39 20.38 8.09 0.93
CA LEU A 39 20.83 6.78 1.42
C LEU A 39 22.17 6.87 2.14
N GLY A 40 23.07 7.76 1.70
CA GLY A 40 24.35 7.96 2.36
C GLY A 40 24.18 8.52 3.77
N ALA A 41 23.33 9.54 3.92
CA ALA A 41 23.02 10.12 5.23
C ALA A 41 22.28 9.11 6.13
N TYR A 42 21.36 8.32 5.58
CA TYR A 42 20.72 7.22 6.31
C TYR A 42 21.75 6.20 6.81
N CYS A 43 22.62 5.69 5.94
CA CYS A 43 23.66 4.73 6.31
C CYS A 43 24.60 5.29 7.40
N ARG A 44 24.99 6.58 7.31
CA ARG A 44 25.74 7.26 8.37
C ARG A 44 25.01 7.33 9.70
N SER A 45 23.70 7.55 9.68
CA SER A 45 22.89 7.61 10.90
C SER A 45 22.84 6.28 11.67
N ILE A 46 23.04 5.16 10.97
CA ILE A 46 23.03 3.81 11.56
C ILE A 46 24.45 3.22 11.70
N GLY A 47 25.50 4.03 11.55
CA GLY A 47 26.88 3.66 11.87
C GLY A 47 27.77 3.23 10.70
N TYR A 48 27.29 3.31 9.45
CA TYR A 48 28.09 3.00 8.26
C TYR A 48 28.73 4.26 7.67
N PRO A 49 29.94 4.19 7.10
CA PRO A 49 30.56 5.31 6.38
C PRO A 49 29.70 5.96 5.30
N ASP A 50 29.08 5.17 4.43
CA ASP A 50 28.25 5.67 3.32
C ASP A 50 27.35 4.58 2.72
N ALA A 51 26.55 4.96 1.72
CA ALA A 51 25.84 4.04 0.83
C ALA A 51 26.57 3.88 -0.50
N ALA A 52 26.44 2.70 -1.12
CA ALA A 52 26.93 2.46 -2.47
C ALA A 52 25.87 1.71 -3.30
N LEU A 53 25.78 2.08 -4.57
CA LEU A 53 25.05 1.34 -5.59
C LEU A 53 26.02 0.36 -6.26
N THR A 54 25.70 -0.93 -6.24
CA THR A 54 26.61 -1.99 -6.71
C THR A 54 26.11 -2.76 -7.93
N GLY A 55 25.00 -2.30 -8.49
CA GLY A 55 24.32 -2.86 -9.64
C GLY A 55 23.42 -1.82 -10.31
N SER A 56 22.32 -2.27 -10.90
CA SER A 56 21.44 -1.46 -11.73
C SER A 56 19.97 -1.55 -11.31
N THR A 57 19.67 -2.07 -10.13
CA THR A 57 18.31 -2.23 -9.62
C THR A 57 18.13 -1.47 -8.31
N ALA A 58 16.87 -1.19 -7.97
CA ALA A 58 16.52 -0.56 -6.70
C ALA A 58 17.01 -1.32 -5.46
N TYR A 59 17.30 -2.62 -5.59
CA TYR A 59 17.82 -3.47 -4.51
C TYR A 59 19.35 -3.52 -4.41
N ASP A 60 20.07 -2.95 -5.39
CA ASP A 60 21.54 -2.96 -5.39
C ASP A 60 22.16 -1.83 -4.55
N TRP A 61 21.35 -1.10 -3.80
CA TRP A 61 21.78 -0.13 -2.80
C TRP A 61 22.13 -0.83 -1.49
N HIS A 62 23.33 -0.56 -0.99
CA HIS A 62 23.81 -1.11 0.27
C HIS A 62 24.47 -0.04 1.11
N CYS A 63 24.40 -0.19 2.43
CA CYS A 63 25.35 0.50 3.31
C CYS A 63 26.70 -0.21 3.24
N VAL A 64 27.79 0.56 3.26
CA VAL A 64 29.15 0.02 3.16
C VAL A 64 29.90 0.28 4.46
N ALA A 65 30.45 -0.77 5.06
CA ALA A 65 31.29 -0.68 6.25
C ALA A 65 32.72 -0.23 5.93
N GLY A 66 33.50 0.11 6.96
CA GLY A 66 34.88 0.59 6.78
C GLY A 66 35.84 -0.44 6.16
N ASP A 67 35.50 -1.72 6.23
CA ASP A 67 36.23 -2.82 5.58
C ASP A 67 35.75 -3.11 4.14
N GLY A 68 34.79 -2.32 3.64
CA GLY A 68 34.19 -2.49 2.31
C GLY A 68 33.08 -3.55 2.25
N SER A 69 32.75 -4.21 3.36
CA SER A 69 31.62 -5.14 3.41
C SER A 69 30.29 -4.39 3.22
N ARG A 70 29.32 -5.08 2.61
CA ARG A 70 28.03 -4.53 2.22
C ARG A 70 26.95 -5.05 3.15
N HIS A 71 26.06 -4.16 3.53
CA HIS A 71 24.94 -4.46 4.40
C HIS A 71 23.63 -4.01 3.74
N ASP A 72 22.61 -4.84 3.91
CA ASP A 72 21.29 -4.56 3.40
C ASP A 72 20.71 -3.32 4.08
N LEU A 73 20.04 -2.49 3.29
CA LEU A 73 19.20 -1.42 3.77
C LEU A 73 17.78 -1.67 3.30
N THR A 74 16.80 -1.15 4.05
CA THR A 74 15.42 -1.11 3.58
C THR A 74 15.09 0.31 3.15
N LEU A 75 14.57 0.46 1.94
CA LEU A 75 14.17 1.77 1.40
C LEU A 75 13.06 2.38 2.27
N GLU A 76 12.17 1.56 2.82
CA GLU A 76 11.13 1.99 3.77
C GLU A 76 11.73 2.61 5.04
N ALA A 77 12.71 1.97 5.70
CA ALA A 77 13.34 2.53 6.89
C ALA A 77 14.10 3.82 6.56
N ALA A 78 14.77 3.88 5.42
CA ALA A 78 15.43 5.09 4.96
C ALA A 78 14.44 6.25 4.71
N CYS A 79 13.25 5.96 4.17
CA CYS A 79 12.18 6.95 4.04
C CYS A 79 11.67 7.45 5.40
N ARG A 80 11.42 6.54 6.34
CA ARG A 80 10.98 6.91 7.70
C ARG A 80 12.00 7.77 8.44
N TRP A 81 13.27 7.42 8.30
CA TRP A 81 14.37 8.21 8.86
C TRP A 81 14.46 9.59 8.21
N THR A 82 14.50 9.65 6.87
CA THR A 82 14.66 10.91 6.10
C THR A 82 13.58 11.93 6.45
N TYR A 83 12.34 11.47 6.63
CA TYR A 83 11.19 12.34 6.89
C TYR A 83 10.70 12.33 8.34
N SER A 84 11.42 11.65 9.25
CA SER A 84 11.11 11.57 10.68
C SER A 84 9.65 11.21 10.96
N THR A 85 9.12 10.20 10.26
CA THR A 85 7.71 9.78 10.38
C THR A 85 7.54 8.30 10.02
N ASP A 86 6.75 7.57 10.81
CA ASP A 86 6.39 6.18 10.53
C ASP A 86 5.38 6.02 9.38
N GLU A 87 4.77 7.13 8.96
CA GLU A 87 3.84 7.20 7.83
C GLU A 87 4.57 7.28 6.47
N ALA A 88 5.90 7.35 6.46
CA ALA A 88 6.67 7.32 5.23
C ALA A 88 6.92 5.88 4.77
N VAL A 89 6.62 5.62 3.50
CA VAL A 89 6.95 4.37 2.80
C VAL A 89 7.72 4.66 1.53
N ASP A 90 8.49 3.68 1.07
CA ASP A 90 9.12 3.72 -0.24
C ASP A 90 8.14 3.28 -1.34
N ARG A 91 8.33 3.87 -2.52
CA ARG A 91 7.76 3.41 -3.78
C ARG A 91 8.84 3.39 -4.83
N ILE A 92 9.12 2.19 -5.34
CA ILE A 92 10.02 1.97 -6.47
C ILE A 92 9.23 2.24 -7.76
N GLY A 93 9.59 3.29 -8.51
CA GLY A 93 8.92 3.60 -9.78
C GLY A 93 9.26 2.60 -10.89
N SER A 94 10.50 2.15 -10.95
CA SER A 94 11.00 1.12 -11.87
C SER A 94 12.09 0.30 -11.19
N PHE A 95 11.91 -1.02 -11.11
CA PHE A 95 12.86 -1.90 -10.44
C PHE A 95 14.27 -1.84 -11.05
N THR A 96 14.37 -1.65 -12.36
CA THR A 96 15.64 -1.55 -13.10
C THR A 96 16.18 -0.12 -13.19
N ASP A 97 15.60 0.82 -12.45
CA ASP A 97 16.14 2.16 -12.25
C ASP A 97 16.37 2.38 -10.75
N PRO A 98 17.62 2.29 -10.27
CA PRO A 98 17.96 2.43 -8.86
C PRO A 98 17.68 3.84 -8.32
N THR A 99 17.43 4.82 -9.19
CA THR A 99 17.12 6.21 -8.82
C THR A 99 15.63 6.51 -8.83
N SER A 100 14.78 5.55 -9.19
CA SER A 100 13.33 5.72 -9.28
C SER A 100 12.59 5.69 -7.94
N VAL A 101 13.31 5.38 -6.85
CA VAL A 101 12.73 5.28 -5.51
C VAL A 101 12.30 6.66 -5.01
N ARG A 102 11.06 6.77 -4.55
CA ARG A 102 10.54 7.97 -3.88
C ARG A 102 9.88 7.60 -2.57
N CYS A 103 9.93 8.52 -1.61
CA CYS A 103 9.20 8.39 -0.37
C CYS A 103 7.82 9.03 -0.50
N TRP A 104 6.83 8.39 0.11
CA TRP A 104 5.45 8.84 0.14
C TRP A 104 4.94 8.80 1.57
N ARG A 105 4.18 9.83 1.97
CA ARG A 105 3.41 9.78 3.21
C ARG A 105 2.08 9.10 2.91
N VAL A 106 1.75 8.11 3.72
CA VAL A 106 0.53 7.29 3.62
C VAL A 106 -0.02 7.06 5.02
N THR A 107 -1.29 6.69 5.12
CA THR A 107 -1.86 6.14 6.33
C THR A 107 -1.31 4.74 6.63
N SER A 108 -1.68 4.18 7.78
CA SER A 108 -1.41 2.77 8.10
C SER A 108 -2.26 1.79 7.28
N ALA A 109 -3.31 2.27 6.58
CA ALA A 109 -4.19 1.41 5.81
C ALA A 109 -3.45 0.83 4.60
N THR A 110 -3.56 -0.49 4.45
CA THR A 110 -3.00 -1.24 3.34
C THR A 110 -4.06 -2.20 2.83
N VAL A 111 -4.28 -2.19 1.52
CA VAL A 111 -5.21 -3.07 0.85
C VAL A 111 -4.47 -3.87 -0.21
N SER A 112 -4.73 -5.17 -0.30
CA SER A 112 -4.20 -5.98 -1.40
C SER A 112 -4.93 -5.63 -2.70
N PRO A 113 -4.23 -5.43 -3.83
CA PRO A 113 -4.87 -5.06 -5.08
C PRO A 113 -5.81 -6.16 -5.58
N ALA A 114 -7.04 -5.78 -5.94
CA ALA A 114 -8.02 -6.66 -6.56
C ALA A 114 -7.77 -6.75 -8.09
N ILE A 115 -6.64 -7.34 -8.48
CA ILE A 115 -6.17 -7.35 -9.89
C ILE A 115 -7.17 -8.06 -10.81
N ASP A 116 -7.71 -9.21 -10.39
CA ASP A 116 -8.68 -9.98 -11.17
C ASP A 116 -9.99 -9.20 -11.37
N ASP A 117 -10.56 -8.68 -10.28
CA ASP A 117 -11.76 -7.84 -10.32
C ASP A 117 -11.58 -6.61 -11.21
N TYR A 118 -10.41 -5.96 -11.14
CA TYR A 118 -10.08 -4.83 -12.02
C TYR A 118 -10.07 -5.26 -13.50
N CYS A 119 -9.41 -6.37 -13.84
CA CYS A 119 -9.39 -6.87 -15.21
C CYS A 119 -10.80 -7.20 -15.72
N VAL A 120 -11.63 -7.87 -14.90
CA VAL A 120 -13.03 -8.15 -15.25
C VAL A 120 -13.83 -6.86 -15.44
N SER A 121 -13.64 -5.87 -14.54
CA SER A 121 -14.34 -4.57 -14.62
C SER A 121 -14.00 -3.77 -15.88
N THR A 122 -12.82 -4.00 -16.45
CA THR A 122 -12.33 -3.34 -17.67
C THR A 122 -12.65 -4.13 -18.94
N GLY A 123 -13.44 -5.19 -18.83
CA GLY A 123 -13.94 -5.97 -19.97
C GLY A 123 -13.07 -7.17 -20.36
N HIS A 124 -12.07 -7.52 -19.53
CA HIS A 124 -11.29 -8.73 -19.72
C HIS A 124 -11.92 -9.95 -19.06
N SER A 125 -11.43 -11.15 -19.38
CA SER A 125 -11.96 -12.39 -18.80
C SER A 125 -11.50 -12.61 -17.35
N ALA A 126 -10.24 -12.27 -17.04
CA ALA A 126 -9.60 -12.46 -15.74
C ALA A 126 -8.26 -11.72 -15.69
N ALA A 127 -7.56 -11.84 -14.58
CA ALA A 127 -6.12 -11.64 -14.48
C ALA A 127 -5.35 -12.96 -14.63
N ALA A 128 -4.14 -12.88 -15.17
CA ALA A 128 -3.20 -13.98 -15.27
C ALA A 128 -1.82 -13.53 -14.77
N LEU A 129 -1.12 -14.42 -14.08
CA LEU A 129 0.27 -14.23 -13.68
C LEU A 129 1.15 -15.08 -14.60
N LEU A 130 1.99 -14.43 -15.41
CA LEU A 130 2.79 -15.10 -16.45
C LEU A 130 4.24 -15.39 -16.04
N GLY A 131 4.58 -15.12 -14.79
CA GLY A 131 5.93 -15.22 -14.24
C GLY A 131 5.93 -15.17 -12.73
N GLY A 132 7.06 -14.80 -12.14
CA GLY A 132 7.26 -14.80 -10.67
C GLY A 132 7.32 -13.40 -10.05
N THR A 133 7.49 -12.36 -10.86
CA THR A 133 7.76 -11.00 -10.38
C THR A 133 6.50 -10.16 -10.35
N VAL A 134 6.59 -9.05 -9.64
CA VAL A 134 5.53 -8.03 -9.53
C VAL A 134 5.10 -7.46 -10.89
N TYR A 135 5.93 -7.55 -11.94
CA TYR A 135 5.63 -7.07 -13.29
C TYR A 135 4.96 -8.10 -14.21
N ASP A 136 4.75 -9.33 -13.74
CA ASP A 136 4.25 -10.42 -14.58
C ASP A 136 2.72 -10.56 -14.60
N TRP A 137 2.01 -9.66 -13.91
CA TRP A 137 0.55 -9.58 -13.96
C TRP A 137 0.06 -9.04 -15.29
N ARG A 138 -0.92 -9.72 -15.88
CA ARG A 138 -1.59 -9.36 -17.13
C ARG A 138 -3.10 -9.51 -16.99
N CYS A 139 -3.88 -8.66 -17.63
CA CYS A 139 -5.27 -9.01 -17.91
C CYS A 139 -5.28 -10.01 -19.08
N VAL A 140 -6.26 -10.91 -19.10
CA VAL A 140 -6.36 -11.95 -20.12
C VAL A 140 -7.76 -12.04 -20.71
N ASN A 141 -7.83 -12.22 -22.03
CA ASN A 141 -9.04 -12.64 -22.74
C ASN A 141 -8.89 -14.09 -23.17
N TYR A 142 -9.73 -14.98 -22.65
CA TYR A 142 -9.73 -16.38 -23.05
C TYR A 142 -10.46 -16.55 -24.38
N SER A 143 -9.83 -17.26 -25.31
CA SER A 143 -10.44 -17.69 -26.56
C SER A 143 -10.27 -19.20 -26.74
N ARG A 144 -10.93 -19.78 -27.75
CA ARG A 144 -10.81 -21.21 -28.06
C ARG A 144 -9.48 -21.59 -28.70
N VAL A 145 -8.71 -20.61 -29.17
CA VAL A 145 -7.43 -20.84 -29.84
C VAL A 145 -6.32 -20.55 -28.85
N ASP A 146 -6.10 -19.26 -28.54
CA ASP A 146 -5.07 -18.81 -27.60
C ASP A 146 -5.58 -17.67 -26.71
N PRO A 147 -5.11 -17.56 -25.46
CA PRO A 147 -5.35 -16.38 -24.63
C PRO A 147 -4.61 -15.15 -25.18
N VAL A 148 -5.26 -13.99 -25.11
CA VAL A 148 -4.63 -12.69 -25.42
C VAL A 148 -4.39 -11.93 -24.13
N TYR A 149 -3.17 -11.41 -23.95
CA TYR A 149 -2.74 -10.74 -22.72
C TYR A 149 -2.58 -9.23 -22.90
N PHE A 150 -2.88 -8.48 -21.84
CA PHE A 150 -2.82 -7.03 -21.79
C PHE A 150 -2.11 -6.57 -20.52
N ASP A 151 -1.40 -5.45 -20.59
CA ASP A 151 -0.70 -4.89 -19.44
C ASP A 151 -1.68 -4.44 -18.34
N VAL A 152 -1.26 -4.63 -17.09
CA VAL A 152 -2.00 -4.16 -15.91
C VAL A 152 -1.34 -2.88 -15.40
N SER A 153 -2.13 -1.82 -15.25
CA SER A 153 -1.68 -0.61 -14.54
C SER A 153 -2.00 -0.74 -13.05
N LEU A 154 -1.00 -1.07 -12.23
CA LEU A 154 -1.18 -1.20 -10.78
C LEU A 154 -1.66 0.10 -10.08
N PRO A 155 -1.24 1.30 -10.48
CA PRO A 155 -1.86 2.53 -9.97
C PRO A 155 -3.39 2.56 -10.18
N GLU A 156 -3.86 2.14 -11.36
CA GLU A 156 -5.29 2.07 -11.67
C GLU A 156 -6.01 0.94 -10.91
N VAL A 157 -5.35 -0.23 -10.76
CA VAL A 157 -5.87 -1.31 -9.91
C VAL A 157 -6.06 -0.83 -8.48
N CYS A 158 -5.10 -0.09 -7.92
CA CYS A 158 -5.23 0.41 -6.55
C CYS A 158 -6.35 1.44 -6.40
N ARG A 159 -6.51 2.34 -7.38
CA ARG A 159 -7.63 3.28 -7.42
C ARG A 159 -8.98 2.55 -7.49
N TYR A 160 -9.08 1.50 -8.31
CA TYR A 160 -10.26 0.63 -8.39
C TYR A 160 -10.53 -0.07 -7.05
N THR A 161 -9.51 -0.72 -6.49
CA THR A 161 -9.59 -1.51 -5.25
C THR A 161 -10.06 -0.65 -4.07
N ALA A 162 -9.59 0.60 -4.00
CA ALA A 162 -9.94 1.53 -2.93
C ALA A 162 -11.23 2.32 -3.19
N GLY A 163 -12.04 1.94 -4.18
CA GLY A 163 -13.31 2.60 -4.47
C GLY A 163 -13.14 4.07 -4.90
N GLY A 164 -12.04 4.39 -5.57
CA GLY A 164 -11.71 5.73 -6.03
C GLY A 164 -10.99 6.61 -5.00
N ALA A 165 -10.71 6.11 -3.79
CA ALA A 165 -9.85 6.81 -2.84
C ALA A 165 -8.44 7.00 -3.42
N ALA A 166 -7.76 8.07 -2.99
CA ALA A 166 -6.38 8.30 -3.38
C ALA A 166 -5.49 7.19 -2.81
N THR A 167 -4.71 6.55 -3.69
CA THR A 167 -3.80 5.46 -3.32
C THR A 167 -2.49 5.57 -4.09
N ILE A 168 -1.45 4.95 -3.55
CA ILE A 168 -0.29 4.54 -4.34
C ILE A 168 -0.18 3.03 -4.40
N ASP A 169 0.31 2.53 -5.51
CA ASP A 169 0.84 1.18 -5.65
C ASP A 169 2.30 1.14 -5.15
N ARG A 170 2.64 0.10 -4.40
CA ARG A 170 4.02 -0.30 -4.09
C ARG A 170 4.11 -1.81 -3.98
N PHE A 171 5.28 -2.38 -4.18
CA PHE A 171 5.54 -3.79 -3.86
C PHE A 171 6.59 -3.88 -2.74
N ARG A 172 6.47 -4.88 -1.87
CA ARG A 172 7.46 -5.13 -0.81
C ARG A 172 8.64 -5.97 -1.27
N ASP A 173 8.40 -6.86 -2.22
CA ASP A 173 9.38 -7.79 -2.77
C ASP A 173 9.14 -7.96 -4.27
N PHE A 174 10.08 -7.47 -5.09
CA PHE A 174 10.00 -7.55 -6.55
C PHE A 174 9.83 -8.99 -7.05
N TYR A 175 10.43 -9.97 -6.36
CA TYR A 175 10.42 -11.39 -6.74
C TYR A 175 9.23 -12.17 -6.18
N ASP A 176 8.35 -11.51 -5.43
CA ASP A 176 7.04 -12.04 -5.05
C ASP A 176 5.95 -11.23 -5.75
N ALA A 177 5.40 -11.80 -6.82
CA ALA A 177 4.28 -11.21 -7.58
C ALA A 177 3.07 -10.83 -6.71
N ARG A 178 2.91 -11.41 -5.51
CA ARG A 178 1.80 -11.10 -4.59
C ARG A 178 2.15 -10.05 -3.54
N SER A 179 3.35 -9.48 -3.57
CA SER A 179 3.82 -8.51 -2.58
C SER A 179 3.29 -7.09 -2.79
N TRP A 180 2.47 -6.86 -3.83
CA TRP A 180 1.83 -5.59 -4.11
C TRP A 180 0.95 -5.12 -2.94
N GLN A 181 0.92 -3.80 -2.76
CA GLN A 181 0.16 -3.10 -1.76
C GLN A 181 -0.43 -1.83 -2.37
N CYS A 182 -1.71 -1.60 -2.10
CA CYS A 182 -2.36 -0.32 -2.27
C CYS A 182 -2.33 0.42 -0.93
N ARG A 183 -1.59 1.53 -0.88
CA ARG A 183 -1.46 2.36 0.32
C ARG A 183 -2.36 3.58 0.17
N VAL A 184 -3.19 3.81 1.19
CA VAL A 184 -4.13 4.95 1.29
C VAL A 184 -3.50 6.05 2.13
#